data_AF-W4PDI2-F1
#
_entry.id   AF-W4PDI2-F1
#
_cell.length_a   1.000
_cell.length_b   1.000
_cell.length_c   1.000
_cell.angle_alpha   90.00
_cell.angle_beta   90.00
_cell.angle_gamma   90.00
#
_symmetry.space_group_name_H-M   'P 1'
#
loop_
_entity.id
_entity.type
_entity.pdbx_description
1 polymer ?
#
loop_
_entity_poly.entity_id
_entity_poly.type
_entity_poly.pdbx_seq_one_letter_code
_entity_poly.pdbx_strand_id
1 'polypeptide(L)'
;MNDFIVVSLPVLIDDQNAFQRTTLRIEIFVKNRASGVAYTKKLQELLNATIRKFPIVTKRFSATAPRLLLKGADGLGFTAWNVQAKLIINTTDSYK
;
A
#
# COMPACT_ATOMS: atom_id res chain seq x y z
N MET A 1 6.98 -19.02 5.51
CA MET A 1 6.68 -17.78 4.75
C MET A 1 7.84 -16.82 4.96
N ASN A 2 8.46 -16.31 3.90
CA ASN A 2 9.67 -15.47 4.01
C ASN A 2 9.38 -13.98 3.81
N ASP A 3 8.40 -13.63 3.00
CA ASP A 3 7.96 -12.26 2.76
C ASP A 3 6.46 -12.28 2.46
N PHE A 4 5.78 -11.19 2.76
CA PHE A 4 4.37 -11.03 2.43
C PHE A 4 4.00 -9.55 2.29
N ILE A 5 2.94 -9.29 1.54
CA ILE A 5 2.39 -7.94 1.34
C ILE A 5 0.94 -7.96 1.80
N VAL A 6 0.60 -7.03 2.67
CA VAL A 6 -0.78 -6.80 3.12
C VAL A 6 -1.29 -5.56 2.41
N VAL A 7 -2.40 -5.68 1.69
CA VAL A 7 -3.09 -4.54 1.08
C VAL A 7 -4.34 -4.27 1.90
N SER A 8 -4.39 -3.13 2.57
CA SER A 8 -5.55 -2.70 3.34
C SER A 8 -6.24 -1.54 2.64
N LEU A 9 -7.53 -1.74 2.34
CA LEU A 9 -8.42 -0.63 2.01
C LEU A 9 -8.98 -0.06 3.32
N PRO A 10 -8.97 1.27 3.47
CA PRO A 10 -9.49 1.93 4.66
C PRO A 10 -11.00 1.75 4.77
N VAL A 11 -11.48 1.67 6.01
CA VAL A 11 -12.91 1.46 6.33
C VAL A 11 -13.72 2.75 6.17
N LEU A 12 -13.06 3.91 6.28
CA LEU A 12 -13.71 5.22 6.14
C LEU A 12 -13.61 5.70 4.68
N ILE A 13 -14.77 5.95 4.08
CA ILE A 13 -14.90 6.50 2.73
C ILE A 13 -15.59 7.85 2.85
N ASP A 14 -14.94 8.88 2.33
CA ASP A 14 -15.46 10.24 2.27
C ASP A 14 -16.25 10.41 0.97
N ASP A 15 -17.57 10.51 1.06
CA ASP A 15 -18.47 10.64 -0.09
C ASP A 15 -18.58 12.10 -0.53
N GLN A 16 -18.23 12.36 -1.78
CA GLN A 16 -18.27 13.68 -2.41
C GLN A 16 -19.39 13.75 -3.46
N ASN A 17 -20.40 12.88 -3.36
CA ASN A 17 -21.51 12.64 -4.29
C ASN A 17 -21.08 12.06 -5.64
N ALA A 18 -20.28 12.79 -6.42
CA ALA A 18 -19.83 12.40 -7.76
C ALA A 18 -18.68 11.38 -7.73
N PHE A 19 -17.95 11.32 -6.62
CA PHE A 19 -16.89 10.36 -6.37
C PHE A 19 -16.70 10.17 -4.86
N GLN A 20 -16.00 9.11 -4.50
CA GLN A 20 -15.59 8.80 -3.14
C GLN A 20 -14.08 8.96 -3.00
N ARG A 21 -13.63 9.47 -1.87
CA ARG A 21 -12.20 9.65 -1.56
C ARG A 21 -11.80 8.82 -0.36
N THR A 22 -10.66 8.15 -0.46
CA THR A 22 -10.05 7.48 0.67
C THR A 22 -8.53 7.25 0.47
N THR A 23 -7.88 6.53 1.38
CA THR A 23 -6.43 6.28 1.39
C THR A 23 -6.10 4.79 1.31
N LEU A 24 -5.61 4.32 0.17
CA LEU A 24 -5.07 2.96 0.04
C LEU A 24 -3.79 2.83 0.88
N ARG A 25 -3.65 1.72 1.61
CA ARG A 25 -2.43 1.38 2.34
C ARG A 25 -1.93 -0.01 1.94
N ILE A 26 -0.64 -0.09 1.64
CA ILE A 26 0.07 -1.34 1.34
C ILE A 26 1.20 -1.48 2.36
N GLU A 27 1.24 -2.59 3.08
CA GLU A 27 2.30 -2.93 4.02
C GLU A 27 3.15 -4.06 3.43
N ILE A 28 4.43 -3.80 3.29
CA ILE A 28 5.42 -4.74 2.78
C ILE A 28 6.19 -5.27 3.98
N PHE A 29 6.11 -6.58 4.21
CA PHE A 29 6.81 -7.27 5.29
C PHE A 29 7.87 -8.19 4.70
N VAL A 30 9.10 -8.02 5.17
CA VAL A 30 10.24 -8.86 4.77
C VAL A 30 10.88 -9.40 6.03
N LYS A 31 11.12 -10.72 6.04
CA LYS A 31 11.81 -11.36 7.17
C LYS A 31 13.23 -10.82 7.28
N ASN A 32 13.64 -10.53 8.51
CA ASN A 32 15.00 -10.12 8.83
C ASN A 32 15.98 -11.25 8.48
N ARG A 33 17.24 -10.90 8.30
CA ARG A 33 18.32 -11.89 8.14
C ARG A 33 18.47 -12.70 9.42
N ALA A 34 19.18 -13.83 9.34
CA ALA A 34 19.47 -14.67 10.51
C ALA A 34 20.17 -13.88 11.65
N SER A 35 20.89 -12.81 11.31
CA SER A 35 21.50 -11.87 12.27
C SER A 35 20.52 -10.91 12.95
N GLY A 36 19.22 -10.98 12.67
CA GLY A 36 18.20 -10.05 13.16
C GLY A 36 18.13 -8.72 12.42
N VAL A 37 19.06 -8.45 11.49
CA VAL A 37 19.13 -7.20 10.72
C VAL A 37 18.12 -7.19 9.57
N ALA A 38 17.51 -6.03 9.33
CA ALA A 38 16.57 -5.82 8.23
C ALA A 38 17.18 -6.19 6.87
N TYR A 39 16.44 -6.94 6.05
CA TYR A 39 16.84 -7.26 4.68
C TYR A 39 16.46 -6.12 3.72
N THR A 40 17.13 -4.98 3.85
CA THR A 40 16.86 -3.73 3.13
C THR A 40 16.85 -3.85 1.61
N LYS A 41 17.78 -4.62 1.02
CA LYS A 41 17.80 -4.84 -0.44
C LYS A 41 16.48 -5.45 -0.94
N LYS A 42 15.94 -6.43 -0.23
CA LYS A 42 14.70 -7.10 -0.61
C LYS A 42 13.46 -6.21 -0.38
N LEU A 43 13.46 -5.44 0.71
CA LEU A 43 12.46 -4.38 0.94
C LEU A 43 12.44 -3.38 -0.22
N GLN A 44 13.61 -2.94 -0.67
CA GLN A 44 13.73 -2.01 -1.79
C GLN A 44 13.25 -2.62 -3.12
N GLU A 45 13.56 -3.88 -3.39
CA GLU A 45 13.08 -4.60 -4.58
C GLU A 45 11.55 -4.68 -4.61
N LEU A 46 10.92 -5.07 -3.48
CA LEU A 46 9.46 -5.13 -3.36
C LEU A 46 8.82 -3.75 -3.41
N LEU A 47 9.43 -2.74 -2.78
CA LEU A 47 8.98 -1.35 -2.88
C LEU A 47 9.02 -0.87 -4.32
N ASN A 48 10.12 -1.07 -5.03
CA ASN A 48 10.27 -0.65 -6.42
C ASN A 48 9.22 -1.35 -7.31
N ALA A 49 8.99 -2.65 -7.11
CA ALA A 49 7.95 -3.38 -7.84
C ALA A 49 6.54 -2.83 -7.54
N THR A 50 6.27 -2.44 -6.30
CA THR A 50 4.99 -1.86 -5.87
C THR A 50 4.79 -0.46 -6.46
N ILE A 51 5.78 0.42 -6.33
CA ILE A 51 5.71 1.81 -6.82
C ILE A 51 5.56 1.86 -8.34
N ARG A 52 6.18 0.93 -9.09
CA ARG A 52 6.04 0.82 -10.55
C ARG A 52 4.60 0.56 -11.02
N LYS A 53 3.70 0.12 -10.14
CA LYS A 53 2.27 -0.05 -10.48
C LYS A 53 1.51 1.27 -10.46
N PHE A 54 2.04 2.31 -9.81
CA PHE A 54 1.40 3.62 -9.74
C PHE A 54 1.78 4.49 -10.94
N PRO A 55 0.87 5.35 -11.42
CA PRO A 55 -0.53 5.45 -10.99
C PRO A 55 -1.36 4.26 -11.46
N ILE A 56 -2.24 3.74 -10.61
CA ILE A 56 -3.20 2.70 -10.99
C ILE A 56 -4.48 3.44 -11.39
N VAL A 57 -4.83 3.42 -12.67
CA VAL A 57 -6.03 4.11 -13.18
C VAL A 57 -6.92 3.10 -13.89
N THR A 58 -8.19 3.06 -13.48
CA THR A 58 -9.24 2.23 -14.07
C THR A 58 -10.50 3.08 -14.25
N LYS A 59 -11.54 2.55 -14.92
CA LYS A 59 -12.84 3.23 -15.01
C LYS A 59 -13.47 3.51 -13.64
N ARG A 60 -13.26 2.60 -12.68
CA ARG A 60 -13.93 2.63 -11.37
C ARG A 60 -13.13 3.31 -10.27
N PHE A 61 -11.80 3.26 -10.33
CA PHE A 61 -10.96 3.89 -9.31
C PHE A 61 -9.61 4.35 -9.86
N SER A 62 -9.00 5.29 -9.16
CA SER A 62 -7.61 5.69 -9.35
C SER A 62 -6.86 5.70 -8.03
N ALA A 63 -5.68 5.06 -8.00
CA ALA A 63 -4.74 5.13 -6.88
C ALA A 63 -3.49 5.90 -7.32
N THR A 64 -3.20 7.02 -6.64
CA THR A 64 -2.20 8.01 -7.06
C THR A 64 -1.40 8.54 -5.88
N ALA A 65 -0.29 9.23 -6.18
CA ALA A 65 0.59 9.85 -5.20
C ALA A 65 1.05 8.90 -4.08
N PRO A 66 1.68 7.75 -4.41
CA PRO A 66 2.19 6.84 -3.40
C PRO A 66 3.28 7.52 -2.55
N ARG A 67 3.21 7.36 -1.24
CA ARG A 67 4.17 7.86 -0.26
C ARG A 67 4.66 6.71 0.60
N LEU A 68 5.99 6.60 0.73
CA LEU A 68 6.62 5.63 1.61
C LEU A 68 6.69 6.18 3.04
N LEU A 69 6.36 5.32 4.01
CA LEU A 69 6.53 5.51 5.43
C LEU A 69 7.28 4.30 5.99
N LEU A 70 8.42 4.55 6.61
CA LEU A 70 9.25 3.50 7.20
C LEU A 70 8.69 3.15 8.60
N LYS A 71 8.26 1.90 8.79
CA LYS A 71 7.66 1.45 10.06
C LYS A 71 8.66 0.75 10.98
N GLY A 72 9.79 0.27 10.43
CA GLY A 72 10.86 -0.38 11.18
C GLY A 72 10.59 -1.86 11.46
N ALA A 73 11.30 -2.42 12.44
CA ALA A 73 11.12 -3.81 12.86
C ALA A 73 9.80 -4.01 13.61
N ASP A 74 9.13 -5.13 13.39
CA ASP A 74 7.84 -5.46 14.02
C ASP A 74 7.97 -6.20 15.37
N GLY A 75 9.19 -6.54 15.78
CA GLY A 75 9.47 -7.33 16.99
C GLY A 75 9.27 -8.84 16.84
N LEU A 76 8.79 -9.31 15.69
CA LEU A 76 8.52 -10.72 15.38
C LEU A 76 9.46 -11.26 14.29
N GLY A 77 10.54 -10.54 14.00
CA GLY A 77 11.56 -10.92 13.03
C GLY A 77 11.27 -10.44 11.61
N PHE A 78 10.37 -9.49 11.41
CA PHE A 78 10.16 -8.82 10.14
C PHE A 78 10.47 -7.32 10.26
N THR A 79 10.76 -6.72 9.10
CA THR A 79 10.80 -5.28 8.95
C THR A 79 9.67 -4.87 8.00
N ALA A 80 8.91 -3.85 8.39
CA ALA A 80 7.72 -3.40 7.71
C ALA A 80 7.92 -2.02 7.08
N TRP A 81 7.60 -1.90 5.79
CA TRP A 81 7.48 -0.63 5.08
C TRP A 81 6.03 -0.40 4.66
N ASN A 82 5.56 0.83 4.79
CA ASN A 82 4.19 1.21 4.52
C ASN A 82 4.15 2.15 3.31
N VAL A 83 3.32 1.83 2.32
CA VAL A 83 3.04 2.71 1.18
C VAL A 83 1.60 3.19 1.31
N GLN A 84 1.40 4.50 1.36
CA GLN A 84 0.07 5.11 1.36
C GLN A 84 -0.16 5.84 0.05
N ALA A 85 -1.34 5.69 -0.53
CA ALA A 85 -1.71 6.36 -1.77
C ALA A 85 -3.13 6.94 -1.67
N LYS A 86 -3.37 8.04 -2.38
CA LYS A 86 -4.71 8.61 -2.53
C LYS A 86 -5.53 7.68 -3.42
N LEU A 87 -6.69 7.25 -2.95
CA LEU A 87 -7.66 6.45 -3.70
C LEU A 87 -8.90 7.29 -3.99
N ILE A 88 -9.26 7.42 -5.26
CA ILE A 88 -10.52 8.02 -5.70
C ILE A 88 -11.34 6.91 -6.36
N ILE A 89 -12.59 6.76 -5.94
CA ILE A 89 -13.54 5.77 -6.47
C ILE A 89 -14.66 6.53 -7.16
N ASN A 90 -14.96 6.18 -8.40
CA ASN A 90 -16.03 6.83 -9.16
C ASN A 90 -17.38 6.23 -8.77
N THR A 91 -18.34 7.08 -8.38
CA THR A 91 -19.70 6.68 -7.99
C THR A 91 -20.71 6.84 -9.12
N THR A 92 -20.35 7.47 -10.23
CA THR A 92 -21.28 7.74 -11.36
C THR A 92 -21.86 6.49 -12.02
N ASP A 93 -21.18 5.34 -11.94
CA ASP A 93 -21.70 4.04 -12.42
C ASP A 93 -22.55 3.28 -11.37
N SER A 94 -22.75 3.84 -10.17
CA SER A 94 -23.29 3.12 -9.00
C SER A 94 -24.77 3.39 -8.70
N TYR A 95 -25.40 4.34 -9.39
CA TYR A 95 -26.84 4.54 -9.35
C TYR A 95 -27.51 3.59 -10.36
N LYS A 96 -27.96 2.43 -9.88
CA LYS A 96 -28.98 1.61 -10.53
C LYS A 96 -30.26 1.68 -9.72
#